data_AF-A0A3D4ZH84-F1
#
_entry.id   AF-A0A3D4ZH84-F1
#
_cell.length_a   1.000
_cell.length_b   1.000
_cell.length_c   1.000
_cell.angle_alpha   90.00
_cell.angle_beta   90.00
_cell.angle_gamma   90.00
#
_symmetry.space_group_name_H-M   'P 1'
#
loop_
_entity.id
_entity.type
_entity.pdbx_description
1 polymer ?
#
loop_
_entity_poly.entity_id
_entity_poly.type
_entity_poly.pdbx_seq_one_letter_code
_entity_poly.pdbx_strand_id
1 'polypeptide(L)'
;MSHCEHCDASATQFIKLRSGESLALCLDCYNSWYCEKLGYDIASFSHPKTIQVHGKRYKLMKRAFFGGMQYWAYAGRADNPESFLFNGPFTMSGKQAVKQLASIIAEHTDPRQKEDCLIPEHGIISVVPSRSGYDDADFLVNGKRFTGEQLIKHLSMYMESNFRYVIESRVPSPDCNWIMYEEDIFQ
;
A
#
# COMPACT_ATOMS: atom_id res chain seq x y z
N MET A 1 19.74 -15.06 6.85
CA MET A 1 18.28 -14.91 6.61
C MET A 1 17.58 -15.99 7.39
N SER A 2 16.51 -15.66 8.11
CA SER A 2 15.65 -16.66 8.76
C SER A 2 14.76 -17.35 7.73
N HIS A 3 14.51 -18.63 7.93
CA HIS A 3 13.55 -19.39 7.13
C HIS A 3 12.15 -19.27 7.72
N CYS A 4 11.15 -19.44 6.88
CA CYS A 4 9.77 -19.55 7.32
C CYS A 4 9.61 -20.82 8.17
N GLU A 5 8.87 -20.74 9.26
CA GLU A 5 8.63 -21.90 10.14
C GLU A 5 7.63 -22.90 9.56
N HIS A 6 6.89 -22.51 8.51
CA HIS A 6 5.88 -23.35 7.87
C HIS A 6 6.27 -23.82 6.46
N CYS A 7 7.37 -23.31 5.90
CA CYS A 7 7.88 -23.72 4.59
C CYS A 7 9.36 -23.33 4.43
N ASP A 8 10.04 -23.79 3.38
CA ASP A 8 11.47 -23.51 3.19
C ASP A 8 11.79 -22.11 2.63
N ALA A 9 10.77 -21.27 2.42
CA ALA A 9 10.96 -19.91 1.89
C ALA A 9 11.63 -18.98 2.91
N SER A 10 12.20 -17.87 2.43
CA SER A 10 12.72 -16.82 3.32
C SER A 10 11.58 -16.14 4.09
N ALA A 11 11.77 -15.98 5.40
CA ALA A 11 10.83 -15.25 6.23
C ALA A 11 10.96 -13.74 6.02
N THR A 12 9.81 -13.07 5.93
CA THR A 12 9.72 -11.61 5.83
C THR A 12 8.75 -11.01 6.85
N GLN A 13 8.00 -11.85 7.58
CA GLN A 13 7.05 -11.45 8.61
C GLN A 13 7.51 -12.05 9.94
N PHE A 14 7.79 -11.20 10.92
CA PHE A 14 8.29 -11.57 12.24
C PHE A 14 7.26 -11.14 13.28
N ILE A 15 6.61 -12.11 13.91
CA ILE A 15 5.53 -11.86 14.86
C ILE A 15 5.99 -12.24 16.26
N LYS A 16 5.86 -11.34 17.22
CA LYS A 16 5.99 -11.66 18.64
C LYS A 16 4.61 -12.06 19.18
N LEU A 17 4.45 -13.32 19.57
CA LEU A 17 3.20 -13.85 20.13
C LEU A 17 3.02 -13.41 21.59
N ARG A 18 1.76 -13.39 22.05
CA ARG A 18 1.40 -13.16 23.47
C ARG A 18 2.03 -14.19 24.41
N SER A 19 2.30 -15.40 23.90
CA SER A 19 3.02 -16.45 24.64
C SER A 19 4.48 -16.09 24.94
N GLY A 20 5.02 -15.05 24.29
CA GLY A 20 6.44 -14.71 24.33
C GLY A 20 7.27 -15.43 23.26
N GLU A 21 6.69 -16.35 22.51
CA GLU A 21 7.33 -16.97 21.34
C GLU A 21 7.41 -15.99 20.17
N SER A 22 8.33 -16.24 19.24
CA SER A 22 8.46 -15.48 18.01
C SER A 22 8.20 -16.39 16.82
N LEU A 23 7.34 -15.96 15.89
CA LEU A 23 7.13 -16.64 14.61
C LEU A 23 7.85 -15.89 13.49
N ALA A 24 8.65 -16.60 12.70
CA ALA A 24 9.21 -16.13 11.44
C ALA A 24 8.45 -16.79 10.27
N LEU A 25 7.68 -16.01 9.53
CA LEU A 25 6.85 -16.49 8.41
C LEU A 25 7.21 -15.79 7.10
N CYS A 26 7.08 -16.50 5.98
CA CYS A 26 7.00 -15.85 4.67
C CYS A 26 5.63 -15.17 4.51
N LEU A 27 5.48 -14.30 3.52
CA LEU A 27 4.23 -13.54 3.31
C LEU A 27 3.00 -14.43 3.11
N ASP A 28 3.14 -15.55 2.38
CA ASP A 28 2.03 -16.47 2.12
C ASP A 28 1.60 -17.24 3.38
N CYS A 29 2.57 -17.73 4.16
CA CYS A 29 2.30 -18.40 5.44
C CYS A 29 1.73 -17.43 6.47
N TYR A 30 2.20 -16.18 6.49
CA TYR A 30 1.62 -15.12 7.31
C TYR A 30 0.16 -14.87 6.99
N ASN A 31 -0.17 -14.68 5.71
CA ASN A 31 -1.56 -14.45 5.29
C ASN A 31 -2.47 -15.61 5.69
N SER A 32 -1.98 -16.84 5.55
CA SER A 32 -2.71 -18.05 5.95
C SER A 32 -2.95 -18.06 7.47
N TRP A 33 -1.88 -17.89 8.25
CA TRP A 33 -1.95 -17.82 9.72
C TRP A 33 -2.89 -16.71 10.22
N TYR A 34 -2.78 -15.51 9.65
CA TYR A 34 -3.60 -14.36 10.04
C TYR A 34 -5.07 -14.59 9.74
N CYS A 35 -5.40 -15.06 8.54
CA CYS A 35 -6.77 -15.35 8.16
C CYS A 35 -7.37 -16.48 9.00
N GLU A 36 -6.61 -17.54 9.26
CA GLU A 36 -7.04 -18.67 10.12
C GLU A 36 -7.39 -18.19 11.54
N LYS A 37 -6.55 -17.37 12.15
CA LYS A 37 -6.79 -16.77 13.47
C LYS A 37 -8.09 -15.96 13.55
N LEU A 38 -8.52 -15.37 12.44
CA LEU A 38 -9.75 -14.59 12.33
C LEU A 38 -10.95 -15.41 11.81
N GLY A 39 -10.78 -16.71 11.54
CA GLY A 39 -11.84 -17.56 11.01
C GLY A 39 -12.16 -17.32 9.53
N TYR A 40 -11.24 -16.74 8.76
CA TYR A 40 -11.40 -16.54 7.31
C TYR A 40 -10.63 -17.60 6.51
N ASP A 41 -11.21 -18.02 5.39
CA ASP A 41 -10.55 -18.87 4.41
C ASP A 41 -9.65 -18.03 3.47
N ILE A 42 -8.33 -18.24 3.56
CA ILE A 42 -7.34 -17.55 2.72
C ILE A 42 -7.57 -17.74 1.22
N ALA A 43 -8.17 -18.86 0.81
CA ALA A 43 -8.44 -19.15 -0.60
C ALA A 43 -9.43 -18.14 -1.22
N SER A 44 -10.34 -17.58 -0.41
CA SER A 44 -11.30 -16.53 -0.83
C SER A 44 -10.60 -15.24 -1.28
N PHE A 45 -9.37 -15.01 -0.85
CA PHE A 45 -8.54 -13.84 -1.19
C PHE A 45 -7.52 -14.12 -2.29
N SER A 46 -7.66 -15.23 -3.02
CA SER A 46 -6.72 -15.60 -4.09
C SER A 46 -6.75 -14.61 -5.26
N HIS A 47 -5.58 -14.33 -5.83
CA HIS A 47 -5.41 -13.46 -6.99
C HIS A 47 -4.39 -14.07 -7.97
N PRO A 48 -4.40 -13.69 -9.26
CA PRO A 48 -3.33 -14.08 -10.19
C PRO A 48 -2.00 -13.45 -9.76
N LYS A 49 -0.88 -14.06 -10.14
CA LYS A 49 0.46 -13.50 -9.85
C LYS A 49 0.73 -12.16 -10.54
N THR A 50 0.08 -11.92 -11.68
CA THR A 50 0.24 -10.69 -12.47
C THR A 50 -1.07 -10.29 -13.14
N ILE A 51 -1.23 -9.00 -13.43
CA ILE A 51 -2.30 -8.45 -14.29
C ILE A 51 -1.70 -7.57 -15.39
N GLN A 52 -2.50 -7.28 -16.42
CA GLN A 52 -2.13 -6.37 -17.50
C GLN A 52 -3.16 -5.24 -17.58
N VAL A 53 -2.67 -4.00 -17.60
CA VAL A 53 -3.49 -2.78 -17.71
C VAL A 53 -2.80 -1.85 -18.71
N HIS A 54 -3.55 -1.35 -19.70
CA HIS A 54 -3.03 -0.49 -20.79
C HIS A 54 -1.73 -1.03 -21.44
N GLY A 55 -1.67 -2.34 -21.67
CA GLY A 55 -0.51 -3.01 -22.28
C GLY A 55 0.66 -3.26 -21.33
N LYS A 56 0.67 -2.68 -20.11
CA LYS A 56 1.73 -2.86 -19.12
C LYS A 56 1.40 -3.97 -18.12
N ARG A 57 2.40 -4.81 -17.80
CA ARG A 57 2.27 -5.93 -16.86
C ARG A 57 2.66 -5.50 -15.44
N TYR A 58 1.82 -5.84 -14.48
CA TYR A 58 2.05 -5.58 -13.06
C TYR A 58 2.14 -6.90 -12.27
N LYS A 59 3.12 -7.00 -11.36
CA LYS A 59 3.21 -8.09 -10.37
C LYS A 59 2.31 -7.77 -9.20
N LEU A 60 1.49 -8.75 -8.80
CA LEU A 60 0.57 -8.61 -7.68
C LEU A 60 1.12 -9.27 -6.42
N MET A 61 0.88 -8.62 -5.29
CA MET A 61 1.13 -9.16 -3.95
C MET A 61 -0.04 -8.82 -3.04
N LYS A 62 -0.23 -9.58 -1.95
CA LYS A 62 -1.25 -9.30 -0.94
C LYS A 62 -0.71 -9.48 0.47
N ARG A 63 -1.28 -8.75 1.41
CA ARG A 63 -1.01 -8.90 2.84
C ARG A 63 -2.28 -8.73 3.66
N ALA A 64 -2.54 -9.64 4.59
CA ALA A 64 -3.58 -9.48 5.59
C ALA A 64 -3.21 -8.33 6.55
N PHE A 65 -4.18 -7.53 6.94
CA PHE A 65 -3.97 -6.41 7.85
C PHE A 65 -5.21 -6.16 8.71
N PHE A 66 -5.09 -5.23 9.65
CA PHE A 66 -6.21 -4.80 10.47
C PHE A 66 -7.33 -4.22 9.58
N GLY A 67 -8.43 -4.97 9.44
CA GLY A 67 -9.59 -4.58 8.66
C GLY A 67 -9.74 -5.25 7.28
N GLY A 68 -8.79 -6.09 6.83
CA GLY A 68 -8.97 -6.83 5.59
C GLY A 68 -7.70 -7.36 4.93
N MET A 69 -7.67 -7.25 3.60
CA MET A 69 -6.53 -7.61 2.75
C MET A 69 -6.06 -6.40 1.95
N GLN A 70 -4.77 -6.08 2.02
CA GLN A 70 -4.12 -5.12 1.14
C GLN A 70 -3.63 -5.85 -0.10
N TYR A 71 -3.89 -5.27 -1.27
CA TYR A 71 -3.39 -5.76 -2.56
C TYR A 71 -2.49 -4.70 -3.16
N TRP A 72 -1.32 -5.12 -3.63
CA TRP A 72 -0.33 -4.25 -4.23
C TRP A 72 -0.05 -4.68 -5.67
N ALA A 73 0.15 -3.71 -6.55
CA ALA A 73 0.62 -3.92 -7.91
C ALA A 73 1.95 -3.20 -8.12
N TYR A 74 2.94 -3.87 -8.69
CA TYR A 74 4.27 -3.32 -8.97
C TYR A 74 4.62 -3.47 -10.44
N ALA A 75 5.16 -2.42 -11.05
CA ALA A 75 5.76 -2.46 -12.37
C ALA A 75 6.91 -1.43 -12.46
N GLY A 76 7.55 -1.31 -13.62
CA GLY A 76 8.67 -0.38 -13.82
C GLY A 76 10.03 -1.00 -13.46
N ARG A 77 11.06 -0.15 -13.43
CA ARG A 77 12.45 -0.53 -13.12
C ARG A 77 12.76 -0.22 -11.65
N ALA A 78 13.81 -0.83 -11.11
CA ALA A 78 14.16 -0.69 -9.68
C ALA A 78 14.42 0.77 -9.26
N ASP A 79 14.91 1.61 -10.17
CA ASP A 79 15.19 3.04 -9.99
C ASP A 79 13.98 3.95 -10.20
N ASN A 80 12.91 3.45 -10.83
CA ASN A 80 11.64 4.15 -10.99
C ASN A 80 10.46 3.17 -10.90
N PRO A 81 10.14 2.68 -9.69
CA PRO A 81 9.07 1.73 -9.49
C PRO A 81 7.70 2.42 -9.59
N GLU A 82 6.82 1.85 -10.41
CA GLU A 82 5.39 2.17 -10.36
C GLU A 82 4.70 1.20 -9.43
N SER A 83 3.94 1.72 -8.47
CA SER A 83 3.28 0.89 -7.48
C SER A 83 1.91 1.43 -7.10
N PHE A 84 0.93 0.53 -6.98
CA PHE A 84 -0.45 0.84 -6.65
C PHE A 84 -0.95 -0.04 -5.51
N LEU A 85 -1.92 0.46 -4.75
CA LEU A 85 -2.46 -0.23 -3.58
C LEU A 85 -3.98 -0.17 -3.56
N PHE A 86 -4.60 -1.25 -3.11
CA PHE A 86 -6.02 -1.31 -2.79
C PHE A 86 -6.23 -2.08 -1.49
N ASN A 87 -6.95 -1.49 -0.54
CA ASN A 87 -7.35 -2.14 0.70
C ASN A 87 -8.78 -2.68 0.53
N GLY A 88 -8.95 -4.00 0.50
CA GLY A 88 -10.26 -4.66 0.44
C GLY A 88 -10.67 -5.22 1.79
N PRO A 89 -11.94 -5.09 2.22
CA PRO A 89 -12.43 -5.72 3.45
C PRO A 89 -12.43 -7.26 3.32
N PHE A 90 -12.45 -7.99 4.44
CA PHE A 90 -12.51 -9.47 4.42
C PHE A 90 -13.78 -10.03 3.77
N THR A 91 -14.83 -9.23 3.63
CA THR A 91 -16.05 -9.59 2.89
C THR A 91 -15.87 -9.55 1.37
N MET A 92 -14.75 -9.02 0.87
CA MET A 92 -14.45 -8.89 -0.55
C MET A 92 -13.52 -10.01 -1.02
N SER A 93 -13.90 -10.68 -2.10
CA SER A 93 -13.05 -11.70 -2.73
C SER A 93 -11.79 -11.10 -3.38
N GLY A 94 -10.74 -11.90 -3.51
CA GLY A 94 -9.52 -11.49 -4.22
C GLY A 94 -9.78 -11.09 -5.68
N LYS A 95 -10.73 -11.74 -6.34
CA LYS A 95 -11.16 -11.37 -7.71
C LYS A 95 -11.77 -9.96 -7.76
N GLN A 96 -12.59 -9.58 -6.79
CA GLN A 96 -13.16 -8.23 -6.71
C GLN A 96 -12.09 -7.19 -6.38
N ALA A 97 -11.21 -7.50 -5.43
CA ALA A 97 -10.12 -6.60 -5.06
C ALA A 97 -9.16 -6.32 -6.24
N VAL A 98 -8.82 -7.35 -7.02
CA VAL A 98 -7.99 -7.20 -8.22
C VAL A 98 -8.68 -6.34 -9.29
N LYS A 99 -10.01 -6.43 -9.44
CA LYS A 99 -10.75 -5.55 -10.35
C LYS A 99 -10.68 -4.09 -9.90
N GLN A 100 -10.82 -3.82 -8.60
CA GLN A 100 -10.68 -2.47 -8.05
C GLN A 100 -9.26 -1.94 -8.27
N LEU A 101 -8.25 -2.75 -7.96
CA LEU A 101 -6.85 -2.39 -8.18
C LEU A 101 -6.54 -2.13 -9.67
N ALA A 102 -7.11 -2.91 -10.59
CA ALA A 102 -6.98 -2.67 -12.03
C ALA A 102 -7.65 -1.36 -12.47
N SER A 103 -8.81 -0.99 -11.89
CA SER A 103 -9.46 0.31 -12.14
C SER A 103 -8.57 1.46 -11.68
N ILE A 104 -8.02 1.37 -10.48
CA ILE A 104 -7.09 2.36 -9.92
C ILE A 104 -5.89 2.55 -10.86
N ILE A 105 -5.25 1.45 -11.30
CA ILE A 105 -4.13 1.54 -12.25
C ILE A 105 -4.59 2.20 -13.55
N ALA A 106 -5.72 1.78 -14.11
CA ALA A 106 -6.22 2.29 -15.39
C ALA A 106 -6.53 3.79 -15.34
N GLU A 107 -7.07 4.28 -14.22
CA GLU A 107 -7.36 5.70 -13.99
C GLU A 107 -6.08 6.53 -13.88
N HIS A 108 -5.08 6.06 -13.13
CA HIS A 108 -3.81 6.78 -12.93
C HIS A 108 -2.86 6.72 -14.13
N THR A 109 -3.06 5.75 -15.02
CA THR A 109 -2.20 5.53 -16.19
C THR A 109 -2.92 5.79 -17.51
N ASP A 110 -4.12 6.37 -17.48
CA ASP A 110 -4.88 6.68 -18.70
C ASP A 110 -4.09 7.70 -19.54
N PRO A 111 -3.59 7.32 -20.74
CA PRO A 111 -2.80 8.19 -21.57
C PRO A 111 -3.56 9.44 -22.02
N ARG A 112 -4.90 9.38 -22.08
CA ARG A 112 -5.75 10.50 -22.48
C ARG A 112 -5.79 11.63 -21.44
N GLN A 113 -5.50 11.33 -20.16
CA GLN A 113 -5.41 12.37 -19.13
C GLN A 113 -4.22 13.33 -19.34
N LYS A 114 -3.23 12.95 -20.17
CA LYS A 114 -2.07 13.81 -20.46
C LYS A 114 -2.32 14.85 -21.56
N GLU A 115 -3.30 14.64 -22.43
CA GLU A 115 -3.44 15.44 -23.65
C GLU A 115 -4.44 16.60 -23.53
N ASP A 116 -5.50 16.48 -22.71
CA ASP A 116 -6.63 17.44 -22.75
C ASP A 116 -7.02 18.07 -21.41
N CYS A 117 -6.22 17.90 -20.36
CA CYS A 117 -6.55 18.51 -19.08
C CYS A 117 -5.32 19.20 -18.48
N LEU A 118 -5.51 20.45 -18.04
CA LEU A 118 -4.70 21.10 -17.01
C LEU A 118 -4.88 20.38 -15.65
N ILE A 119 -4.89 19.05 -15.64
CA ILE A 119 -4.80 18.26 -14.41
C ILE A 119 -3.35 18.42 -13.96
N PRO A 120 -3.09 19.08 -12.81
CA PRO A 120 -1.75 19.10 -12.25
C PRO A 120 -1.28 17.65 -12.15
N GLU A 121 -0.04 17.36 -12.56
CA GLU A 121 0.58 16.04 -12.40
C GLU A 121 0.20 15.45 -11.04
N HIS A 122 -0.20 14.17 -10.99
CA HIS A 122 -0.49 13.47 -9.74
C HIS A 122 0.61 13.75 -8.72
N GLY A 123 0.31 14.63 -7.76
CA GLY A 123 1.25 15.08 -6.75
C GLY A 123 0.99 14.35 -5.45
N ILE A 124 2.00 13.66 -4.93
CA ILE A 124 1.93 13.11 -3.57
C ILE A 124 2.28 14.24 -2.60
N ILE A 125 1.34 14.56 -1.72
CA ILE A 125 1.61 15.38 -0.53
C ILE A 125 1.83 14.43 0.64
N SER A 126 3.06 14.34 1.15
CA SER A 126 3.34 13.56 2.36
C SER A 126 3.23 14.45 3.60
N VAL A 127 2.56 13.96 4.63
CA VAL A 127 2.59 14.59 5.96
C VAL A 127 3.81 14.06 6.71
N VAL A 128 4.62 14.97 7.25
CA VAL A 128 5.86 14.64 7.96
C VAL A 128 5.94 15.40 9.28
N PRO A 129 6.69 14.89 10.28
CA PRO A 129 6.88 15.61 11.55
C PRO A 129 7.39 17.02 11.28
N SER A 130 6.79 18.00 11.95
CA SER A 130 7.21 19.38 11.83
C SER A 130 8.60 19.59 12.43
N ARG A 131 9.34 20.54 11.85
CA ARG A 131 10.59 21.04 12.43
C ARG A 131 10.35 22.04 13.58
N SER A 132 9.16 22.64 13.67
CA SER A 132 8.83 23.67 14.66
C SER A 132 8.28 23.13 15.99
N GLY A 133 7.85 21.87 16.06
CA GLY A 133 7.29 21.29 17.27
C GLY A 133 6.47 20.03 17.04
N TYR A 134 6.01 19.42 18.13
CA TYR A 134 5.21 18.17 18.12
C TYR A 134 3.75 18.38 17.71
N ASP A 135 3.22 19.60 17.85
CA ASP A 135 1.81 19.91 17.58
C ASP A 135 1.54 20.36 16.14
N ASP A 136 2.59 20.49 15.33
CA ASP A 136 2.52 20.93 13.93
C ASP A 136 2.89 19.78 12.97
N ALA A 137 2.38 19.88 11.74
CA ALA A 137 2.83 19.04 10.63
C ALA A 137 3.47 19.89 9.53
N ASP A 138 4.55 19.35 8.96
CA ASP A 138 5.11 19.84 7.71
C ASP A 138 4.62 18.94 6.56
N PHE A 139 4.67 19.48 5.35
CA PHE A 139 4.20 18.81 4.14
C PHE A 139 5.34 18.69 3.13
N LEU A 140 5.51 17.51 2.53
CA LEU A 140 6.41 17.33 1.39
C LEU A 140 5.58 17.27 0.11
N VAL A 141 5.82 18.20 -0.81
CA VAL A 141 5.25 18.21 -2.16
C VAL A 141 6.40 18.16 -3.15
N ASN A 142 6.47 17.11 -3.96
CA ASN A 142 7.54 16.90 -4.96
C ASN A 142 8.96 17.08 -4.37
N GLY A 143 9.18 16.55 -3.15
CA GLY A 143 10.46 16.62 -2.45
C GLY A 143 10.78 17.95 -1.76
N LYS A 144 9.94 18.98 -1.91
CA LYS A 144 10.08 20.27 -1.20
C LYS A 144 9.23 20.28 0.06
N ARG A 145 9.78 20.80 1.15
CA ARG A 145 9.10 20.91 2.44
C ARG A 145 8.39 22.25 2.59
N PHE A 146 7.17 22.21 3.08
CA PHE A 146 6.28 23.34 3.31
C PHE A 146 5.72 23.27 4.74
N THR A 147 5.64 24.40 5.43
CA THR A 147 4.75 24.53 6.59
C THR A 147 3.29 24.58 6.11
N GLY A 148 2.31 24.46 7.02
CA GLY A 148 0.89 24.59 6.67
C GLY A 148 0.57 25.87 5.89
N GLU A 149 1.05 27.03 6.35
CA GLU A 149 0.84 28.31 5.65
C GLU A 149 1.48 28.35 4.26
N GLN A 150 2.70 27.81 4.12
CA GLN A 150 3.40 27.74 2.85
C GLN A 150 2.69 26.80 1.87
N LEU A 151 2.12 25.71 2.36
CA LEU A 151 1.32 24.80 1.56
C LEU A 151 0.04 25.48 1.07
N ILE A 152 -0.70 26.19 1.93
CA ILE A 152 -1.91 26.92 1.53
C ILE A 152 -1.59 27.92 0.42
N LYS A 153 -0.51 28.70 0.57
CA LYS A 153 -0.04 29.62 -0.47
C LYS A 153 0.41 28.91 -1.75
N HIS A 154 0.98 27.71 -1.64
CA HIS A 154 1.33 26.91 -2.80
C HIS A 154 0.06 26.43 -3.53
N LEU A 155 -0.94 25.96 -2.80
CA LEU A 155 -2.20 25.47 -3.35
C LEU A 155 -3.10 26.59 -3.90
N SER A 156 -2.97 27.82 -3.41
CA SER A 156 -3.71 28.97 -3.94
C SER A 156 -3.36 29.30 -5.40
N MET A 157 -2.25 28.78 -5.94
CA MET A 157 -1.95 28.91 -7.38
C MET A 157 -2.93 28.11 -8.26
N TYR A 158 -3.72 27.22 -7.66
CA TYR A 158 -4.70 26.37 -8.33
C TYR A 158 -6.13 26.69 -7.87
N MET A 159 -6.40 27.95 -7.51
CA MET A 159 -7.77 28.39 -7.20
C MET A 159 -8.75 27.97 -8.31
N GLU A 160 -10.00 27.72 -7.91
CA GLU A 160 -11.09 27.24 -8.78
C GLU A 160 -10.92 25.81 -9.32
N SER A 161 -9.85 25.10 -8.93
CA SER A 161 -9.66 23.68 -9.22
C SER A 161 -10.12 22.80 -8.05
N ASN A 162 -10.69 21.64 -8.36
CA ASN A 162 -11.00 20.62 -7.35
C ASN A 162 -9.77 19.75 -7.11
N PHE A 163 -9.25 19.76 -5.87
CA PHE A 163 -8.24 18.80 -5.45
C PHE A 163 -8.89 17.54 -4.88
N ARG A 164 -8.53 16.39 -5.43
CA ARG A 164 -8.89 15.09 -4.85
C ARG A 164 -7.66 14.50 -4.18
N TYR A 165 -7.60 14.62 -2.85
CA TYR A 165 -6.58 13.95 -2.04
C TYR A 165 -7.08 12.57 -1.64
N VAL A 166 -6.31 11.54 -1.94
CA VAL A 166 -6.55 10.17 -1.47
C VAL A 166 -5.50 9.87 -0.40
N ILE A 167 -5.93 9.55 0.82
CA ILE A 167 -5.02 9.02 1.83
C ILE A 167 -4.71 7.58 1.42
N GLU A 168 -3.53 7.37 0.86
CA GLU A 168 -3.07 6.05 0.45
C GLU A 168 -2.06 5.51 1.48
N SER A 169 -2.25 4.26 1.89
CA SER A 169 -1.21 3.55 2.64
C SER A 169 0.05 3.49 1.77
N ARG A 170 1.22 3.73 2.37
CA ARG A 170 2.49 3.61 1.66
C ARG A 170 2.62 2.21 1.06
N VAL A 171 2.86 2.11 -0.24
CA VAL A 171 3.15 0.81 -0.86
C VAL A 171 4.52 0.34 -0.36
N PRO A 172 4.62 -0.83 0.28
CA PRO A 172 5.89 -1.29 0.82
C PRO A 172 6.85 -1.70 -0.30
N SER A 173 8.15 -1.59 -0.03
CA SER A 173 9.16 -2.20 -0.90
C SER A 173 8.92 -3.71 -1.00
N PRO A 174 9.13 -4.35 -2.16
CA PRO A 174 8.96 -5.79 -2.32
C PRO A 174 9.78 -6.64 -1.35
N ASP A 175 10.93 -6.12 -0.92
CA ASP A 175 11.89 -6.82 -0.05
C ASP A 175 11.79 -6.37 1.43
N CYS A 176 10.67 -5.74 1.80
CA CYS A 176 10.48 -5.25 3.16
C CYS A 176 10.28 -6.40 4.16
N ASN A 177 11.00 -6.31 5.28
CA ASN A 177 10.77 -7.15 6.46
C ASN A 177 9.86 -6.45 7.46
N TRP A 178 8.97 -7.22 8.08
CA TRP A 178 7.92 -6.72 8.96
C TRP A 178 8.09 -7.30 10.34
N ILE A 179 8.11 -6.45 11.36
CA ILE A 179 8.12 -6.87 12.76
C ILE A 179 6.80 -6.39 13.37
N MET A 180 6.08 -7.31 14.02
CA MET A 180 4.76 -7.02 14.62
C MET A 180 4.63 -7.73 15.96
N TYR A 181 3.75 -7.22 16.82
CA TYR A 181 3.30 -7.90 18.02
C TYR A 181 1.88 -8.43 17.81
N GLU A 182 1.59 -9.64 18.26
CA GLU A 182 0.25 -10.25 18.15
C GLU A 182 -0.82 -9.38 18.83
N GLU A 183 -0.45 -8.68 19.91
CA GLU A 183 -1.30 -7.72 20.62
C GLU A 183 -1.72 -6.52 19.78
N ASP A 184 -0.88 -6.08 18.84
CA ASP A 184 -1.21 -4.99 17.91
C ASP A 184 -2.14 -5.46 16.78
N ILE A 185 -2.19 -6.78 16.56
CA ILE A 185 -2.93 -7.41 15.46
C ILE A 185 -4.35 -7.80 15.90
N PHE A 186 -4.44 -8.48 17.04
CA PHE A 186 -5.68 -8.94 17.64
C PHE A 186 -5.80 -8.20 18.98
N GLN A 187 -6.71 -7.23 19.06
CA GLN A 187 -7.07 -6.59 20.32
C GLN A 187 -8.03 -7.49 21.08
#